data_AF-G1VR38-F1
#
_entry.id   AF-G1VR38-F1
#
_cell.length_a   1.000
_cell.length_b   1.000
_cell.length_c   1.000
_cell.angle_alpha   90.00
_cell.angle_beta   90.00
_cell.angle_gamma   90.00
#
_symmetry.space_group_name_H-M   'P 1'
#
loop_
_entity.id
_entity.type
_entity.pdbx_description
1 polymer ?
#
loop_
_entity_poly.entity_id
_entity_poly.type
_entity_poly.pdbx_seq_one_letter_code
_entity_poly.pdbx_strand_id
1 'polypeptide(L)'
;MNRQQIEKKTAAVIERQLYQRGYATVEDSLILMGWLEEKYLTHWRKGQVPYLEKVCCTNLSKLSYFMKQYFAYAARKGYKLSLTKSYQSKTKKLLRFSKSGNASIERRYSTRIIASYKKKPPLDKINDKEALKK
;
A
#
# COMPACT_ATOMS: atom_id res chain seq x y z
N MET A 1 18.02 -4.21 -0.23
CA MET A 1 17.27 -3.68 0.93
C MET A 1 17.22 -4.74 2.03
N ASN A 2 17.77 -4.41 3.20
CA ASN A 2 17.77 -5.25 4.40
C ASN A 2 16.48 -5.07 5.23
N ARG A 3 16.24 -5.91 6.25
CA ARG A 3 15.02 -5.90 7.08
C ARG A 3 14.74 -4.54 7.73
N GLN A 4 15.72 -3.92 8.37
CA GLN A 4 15.56 -2.59 8.99
C GLN A 4 15.18 -1.50 7.97
N GLN A 5 15.74 -1.58 6.75
CA GLN A 5 15.39 -0.66 5.68
C GLN A 5 13.94 -0.89 5.20
N ILE A 6 13.51 -2.16 5.10
CA ILE A 6 12.11 -2.49 4.76
C ILE A 6 11.17 -1.90 5.81
N GLU A 7 11.45 -2.06 7.09
CA GLU A 7 10.62 -1.52 8.18
C GLU A 7 10.49 0.00 8.11
N LYS A 8 11.62 0.73 8.09
CA LYS A 8 11.63 2.20 8.02
C LYS A 8 10.91 2.71 6.78
N LYS A 9 11.18 2.10 5.62
CA LYS A 9 10.57 2.51 4.35
C LYS A 9 9.07 2.16 4.32
N THR A 10 8.66 1.05 4.93
CA THR A 10 7.23 0.67 5.07
C THR A 10 6.45 1.72 5.85
N ALA A 11 6.97 2.20 6.98
CA ALA A 11 6.34 3.28 7.74
C ALA A 11 6.19 4.55 6.89
N ALA A 12 7.28 4.97 6.24
CA ALA A 12 7.28 6.19 5.41
C ALA A 12 6.28 6.11 4.23
N VAL A 13 6.18 4.97 3.54
CA VAL A 13 5.23 4.84 2.42
C VAL A 13 3.78 4.81 2.89
N ILE A 14 3.49 4.24 4.06
CA ILE A 14 2.15 4.28 4.65
C ILE A 14 1.79 5.71 5.01
N GLU A 15 2.65 6.41 5.75
CA GLU A 15 2.42 7.79 6.16
C GLU A 15 2.21 8.72 4.97
N ARG A 16 3.04 8.60 3.92
CA ARG A 16 2.88 9.37 2.68
C ARG A 16 1.49 9.17 2.05
N GLN A 17 1.02 7.94 1.95
CA GLN A 17 -0.29 7.64 1.39
C GLN A 17 -1.43 8.15 2.28
N LEU A 18 -1.34 7.91 3.60
CA LEU A 18 -2.34 8.42 4.54
C LEU A 18 -2.43 9.95 4.49
N TYR A 19 -1.30 10.63 4.38
CA TYR A 19 -1.24 12.08 4.25
C TYR A 19 -1.89 12.58 2.94
N GLN A 20 -1.59 11.94 1.81
CA GLN A 20 -2.07 12.40 0.50
C GLN A 20 -3.57 12.13 0.25
N ARG A 21 -4.11 10.98 0.70
CA ARG A 21 -5.47 10.54 0.34
C ARG A 21 -6.32 10.01 1.49
N GLY A 22 -5.75 9.86 2.69
CA GLY A 22 -6.45 9.35 3.87
C GLY A 22 -6.51 7.81 3.97
N TYR A 23 -5.90 7.08 3.05
CA TYR A 23 -5.79 5.62 3.10
C TYR A 23 -4.49 5.14 2.43
N ALA A 24 -3.99 3.98 2.85
CA ALA A 24 -2.84 3.30 2.23
C ALA A 24 -3.26 1.93 1.72
N THR A 25 -2.81 1.56 0.53
CA THR A 25 -3.06 0.26 -0.10
C THR A 25 -1.75 -0.50 -0.19
N VAL A 26 -1.83 -1.83 -0.27
CA VAL A 26 -0.64 -2.65 -0.42
C VAL A 26 -0.02 -2.42 -1.80
N GLU A 27 -0.83 -2.31 -2.86
CA GLU A 27 -0.38 -2.10 -4.23
C GLU A 27 0.45 -0.82 -4.40
N ASP A 28 -0.03 0.31 -3.88
CA ASP A 28 0.69 1.58 -3.99
C ASP A 28 1.92 1.61 -3.08
N SER A 29 1.86 0.91 -1.94
CA SER A 29 3.03 0.72 -1.09
C SER A 29 4.13 -0.06 -1.82
N LEU A 30 3.78 -1.10 -2.60
CA LEU A 30 4.75 -1.85 -3.40
C LEU A 30 5.37 -0.98 -4.50
N ILE A 31 4.60 -0.06 -5.09
CA ILE A 31 5.12 0.92 -6.06
C ILE A 31 6.11 1.87 -5.38
N LEU A 32 5.72 2.49 -4.26
CA LEU A 32 6.58 3.42 -3.53
C LEU A 32 7.85 2.76 -2.94
N MET A 33 7.79 1.46 -2.68
CA MET A 33 8.97 0.67 -2.27
C MET A 33 9.94 0.42 -3.43
N GLY A 34 9.48 0.57 -4.68
CA GLY A 34 10.22 0.25 -5.90
C GLY A 34 10.16 -1.23 -6.26
N TRP A 35 9.16 -1.96 -5.78
CA TRP A 35 9.01 -3.41 -6.01
C TRP A 35 7.97 -3.73 -7.07
N LEU A 36 7.14 -2.76 -7.45
CA LEU A 36 6.13 -2.90 -8.49
C LEU A 36 6.18 -1.65 -9.38
N GLU A 37 6.19 -1.83 -10.69
CA GLU A 37 6.02 -0.70 -11.60
C GLU A 37 4.52 -0.46 -11.87
N GLU A 38 4.13 0.80 -12.01
CA GLU A 38 2.73 1.19 -12.24
C GLU A 38 2.16 0.58 -13.54
N LYS A 39 3.01 0.41 -14.56
CA LYS A 39 2.64 -0.28 -15.81
C LYS A 39 2.14 -1.70 -15.54
N TYR A 40 2.82 -2.45 -14.67
CA TYR A 40 2.47 -3.83 -14.34
C TYR A 40 1.24 -3.91 -13.43
N LEU A 41 1.03 -2.91 -12.57
CA LEU A 41 -0.22 -2.80 -11.82
C LEU A 41 -1.42 -2.67 -12.79
N THR A 42 -1.30 -1.84 -13.82
CA THR A 42 -2.33 -1.69 -14.85
C THR A 42 -2.55 -3.00 -15.63
N HIS A 43 -1.49 -3.68 -16.04
CA HIS A 43 -1.60 -4.99 -16.72
C HIS A 43 -2.30 -6.03 -15.85
N TRP A 44 -1.96 -6.09 -14.57
CA TRP A 44 -2.63 -6.97 -13.61
C TRP A 44 -4.11 -6.61 -13.44
N ARG A 45 -4.46 -5.32 -13.28
CA ARG A 45 -5.86 -4.87 -13.22
C ARG A 45 -6.66 -5.20 -14.49
N LYS A 46 -6.00 -5.23 -15.65
CA LYS A 46 -6.59 -5.66 -16.92
C LYS A 46 -6.73 -7.18 -17.06
N GLY A 47 -6.21 -7.96 -16.10
CA GLY A 47 -6.22 -9.43 -16.13
C GLY A 47 -5.15 -10.04 -17.04
N GLN A 48 -4.18 -9.26 -17.52
CA GLN A 48 -3.09 -9.74 -18.38
C GLN A 48 -1.99 -10.47 -17.58
N VAL A 49 -1.95 -10.24 -16.27
CA VAL A 49 -1.05 -10.94 -15.34
C VAL A 49 -1.90 -11.83 -14.43
N PRO A 50 -1.56 -13.12 -14.27
CA PRO A 50 -2.39 -14.06 -13.50
C PRO A 50 -2.42 -13.75 -11.99
N TYR A 51 -1.36 -13.17 -11.44
CA TYR A 51 -1.29 -12.75 -10.04
C TYR A 51 -0.24 -11.65 -9.81
N LEU A 52 -0.46 -10.76 -8.84
CA LEU A 52 0.38 -9.57 -8.60
C LEU A 52 1.83 -9.91 -8.25
N GLU A 53 2.06 -10.90 -7.38
CA GLU A 53 3.41 -11.31 -6.96
C GLU A 53 4.32 -11.72 -8.15
N LYS A 54 3.74 -12.10 -9.31
CA LYS A 54 4.49 -12.46 -10.52
C LYS A 54 5.30 -11.29 -11.09
N VAL A 55 4.78 -10.08 -10.95
CA VAL A 55 5.35 -8.85 -11.52
C VAL A 55 6.07 -8.01 -10.47
N CYS A 56 6.16 -8.50 -9.23
CA CYS A 56 6.98 -7.88 -8.20
C CYS A 56 8.46 -8.18 -8.44
N CYS A 57 9.30 -7.15 -8.50
CA CYS A 57 10.74 -7.26 -8.73
C CYS A 57 11.52 -7.63 -7.45
N THR A 58 10.94 -8.45 -6.57
CA THR A 58 11.51 -8.82 -5.26
C THR A 58 11.17 -10.28 -4.92
N ASN A 59 11.83 -10.84 -3.91
CA ASN A 59 11.56 -12.21 -3.48
C ASN A 59 10.38 -12.29 -2.48
N LEU A 60 9.76 -13.47 -2.39
CA LEU A 60 8.61 -13.72 -1.52
C LEU A 60 8.92 -13.52 -0.03
N SER A 61 10.15 -13.76 0.40
CA SER A 61 10.59 -13.54 1.78
C SER A 61 10.55 -12.06 2.17
N LYS A 62 10.97 -11.16 1.27
CA LYS A 62 10.89 -9.70 1.48
C LYS A 62 9.45 -9.22 1.44
N LEU A 63 8.62 -9.74 0.53
CA LEU A 63 7.18 -9.42 0.48
C LEU A 63 6.47 -9.83 1.77
N SER A 64 6.73 -11.05 2.25
CA SER A 64 6.15 -11.55 3.50
C SER A 64 6.56 -10.70 4.70
N TYR A 65 7.84 -10.30 4.76
CA TYR A 65 8.33 -9.42 5.81
C TYR A 65 7.72 -8.01 5.73
N PHE A 66 7.63 -7.44 4.52
CA PHE A 66 6.94 -6.17 4.29
C PHE A 66 5.48 -6.23 4.76
N MET A 67 4.73 -7.27 4.38
CA MET A 67 3.34 -7.44 4.81
C MET A 67 3.24 -7.51 6.34
N LYS A 68 4.16 -8.22 7.00
CA LYS A 68 4.22 -8.25 8.48
C LYS A 68 4.42 -6.85 9.05
N GLN A 69 5.35 -6.07 8.51
CA GLN A 69 5.61 -4.70 8.97
C GLN A 69 4.46 -3.74 8.67
N TYR A 70 3.79 -3.90 7.53
CA TYR A 70 2.65 -3.09 7.12
C TYR A 70 1.50 -3.18 8.13
N PHE A 71 1.12 -4.40 8.53
CA PHE A 71 0.09 -4.60 9.54
C PHE A 71 0.55 -4.30 10.96
N ALA A 72 1.81 -4.58 11.30
CA ALA A 72 2.37 -4.20 12.60
C ALA A 72 2.35 -2.68 12.79
N TYR A 73 2.69 -1.92 11.75
CA TYR A 73 2.64 -0.46 11.76
C TYR A 73 1.21 0.05 11.99
N ALA A 74 0.23 -0.50 11.25
CA ALA A 74 -1.17 -0.15 11.42
C ALA A 74 -1.68 -0.44 12.85
N ALA A 75 -1.33 -1.59 13.40
CA ALA A 75 -1.71 -1.98 14.76
C ALA A 75 -1.09 -1.05 15.82
N ARG A 76 0.21 -0.73 15.69
CA ARG A 76 0.92 0.18 16.61
C ARG A 76 0.33 1.60 16.62
N LYS A 77 -0.18 2.06 15.47
CA LYS A 77 -0.79 3.39 15.32
C LYS A 77 -2.30 3.41 15.53
N GLY A 78 -2.93 2.24 15.78
CA GLY A 78 -4.38 2.14 15.96
C GLY A 78 -5.19 2.47 14.71
N TYR A 79 -4.65 2.26 13.51
CA TYR A 79 -5.37 2.53 12.26
C TYR A 79 -6.44 1.47 11.97
N LYS A 80 -7.51 1.91 11.31
CA LYS A 80 -8.57 1.00 10.88
C LYS A 80 -8.12 0.22 9.64
N LEU A 81 -8.34 -1.09 9.67
CA LEU A 81 -8.15 -1.96 8.52
C LEU A 81 -9.48 -2.13 7.78
N SER A 82 -9.47 -2.02 6.47
CA SER A 82 -10.65 -2.22 5.63
C SER A 82 -10.34 -3.13 4.46
N LEU A 83 -11.16 -4.17 4.29
CA LEU A 83 -11.02 -5.10 3.19
C LEU A 83 -11.61 -4.50 1.92
N THR A 84 -10.92 -4.65 0.80
CA THR A 84 -11.37 -4.18 -0.51
C THR A 84 -11.15 -5.25 -1.55
N LYS A 85 -12.23 -5.65 -2.22
CA LYS A 85 -12.14 -6.60 -3.32
C LYS A 85 -11.67 -5.88 -4.58
N SER A 86 -10.62 -6.41 -5.20
CA SER A 86 -10.09 -5.90 -6.47
C SER A 86 -10.62 -6.77 -7.60
N TYR A 87 -11.20 -6.14 -8.62
CA TYR A 87 -11.79 -6.82 -9.78
C TYR A 87 -11.10 -6.42 -11.08
N GLN A 88 -11.05 -7.35 -12.03
CA GLN A 88 -10.56 -7.08 -13.37
C GLN A 88 -11.46 -6.08 -14.09
N SER A 89 -10.87 -5.14 -14.82
CA SER A 89 -11.63 -4.07 -15.47
C SER A 89 -12.66 -4.58 -16.48
N LYS A 90 -12.29 -5.56 -17.32
CA LYS A 90 -13.13 -6.07 -18.42
C LYS A 90 -14.06 -7.20 -18.01
N THR A 91 -13.52 -8.23 -17.36
CA THR A 91 -14.24 -9.48 -17.08
C THR A 91 -14.96 -9.48 -15.73
N LYS A 92 -14.72 -8.46 -14.89
CA LYS A 92 -15.18 -8.38 -13.49
C LYS A 92 -14.80 -9.60 -12.63
N LYS A 93 -13.85 -10.42 -13.09
CA LYS A 93 -13.30 -11.53 -12.30
C LYS A 93 -12.47 -10.99 -11.13
N LEU A 94 -12.49 -11.69 -10.01
CA LEU A 94 -11.67 -11.32 -8.85
C LEU A 94 -10.19 -11.39 -9.22
N LEU A 95 -9.44 -10.37 -8.85
CA LEU A 95 -7.99 -10.35 -9.04
C LEU A 95 -7.32 -11.20 -7.96
N ARG A 96 -6.27 -11.92 -8.37
CA ARG A 96 -5.44 -12.73 -7.50
C ARG A 96 -4.14 -12.02 -7.20
N PHE A 97 -3.71 -12.00 -5.95
CA PHE A 97 -2.48 -11.35 -5.54
C PHE A 97 -1.31 -12.33 -5.51
N SER A 98 -1.53 -13.55 -5.00
CA SER A 98 -0.47 -14.53 -4.75
C SER A 98 -0.50 -15.74 -5.68
N LYS A 99 0.66 -16.39 -5.85
CA LYS A 99 0.74 -17.65 -6.63
C LYS A 99 -0.08 -18.78 -6.00
N SER A 100 -0.13 -18.85 -4.67
CA SER A 100 -0.87 -19.90 -3.94
C SER A 100 -2.37 -19.66 -3.95
N GLY A 101 -2.83 -18.40 -4.03
CA GLY A 101 -4.26 -18.06 -3.95
C GLY A 101 -4.88 -18.39 -2.60
N ASN A 102 -4.07 -18.54 -1.57
CA ASN A 102 -4.54 -18.82 -0.21
C ASN A 102 -5.41 -17.65 0.27
N ALA A 103 -6.64 -17.93 0.69
CA ALA A 103 -7.62 -16.91 1.05
C ALA A 103 -7.13 -15.93 2.13
N SER A 104 -6.30 -16.37 3.08
CA SER A 104 -5.73 -15.48 4.11
C SER A 104 -4.66 -14.54 3.54
N ILE A 105 -3.88 -14.99 2.55
CA ILE A 105 -2.90 -14.15 1.84
C ILE A 105 -3.63 -13.13 0.98
N GLU A 106 -4.62 -13.58 0.18
CA GLU A 106 -5.43 -12.72 -0.68
C GLU A 106 -6.15 -11.62 0.14
N ARG A 107 -6.71 -11.98 1.31
CA ARG A 107 -7.35 -11.04 2.22
C ARG A 107 -6.37 -9.98 2.73
N ARG A 108 -5.15 -10.37 3.10
CA ARG A 108 -4.13 -9.43 3.56
C ARG A 108 -3.75 -8.44 2.45
N TYR A 109 -3.46 -8.91 1.25
CA TYR A 109 -3.16 -7.99 0.14
C TYR A 109 -4.33 -7.06 -0.18
N SER A 110 -5.56 -7.56 -0.07
CA SER A 110 -6.80 -6.80 -0.27
C SER A 110 -7.12 -5.81 0.86
N THR A 111 -6.31 -5.74 1.93
CA THR A 111 -6.60 -4.89 3.09
C THR A 111 -5.89 -3.54 2.97
N ARG A 112 -6.67 -2.46 2.98
CA ARG A 112 -6.15 -1.09 3.07
C ARG A 112 -6.16 -0.58 4.51
N ILE A 113 -5.21 0.29 4.83
CA ILE A 113 -5.17 1.05 6.08
C ILE A 113 -5.94 2.34 5.83
N ILE A 114 -6.84 2.71 6.74
CA ILE A 114 -7.61 3.95 6.69
C ILE A 114 -7.20 4.83 7.87
N ALA A 115 -6.87 6.09 7.59
CA ALA A 115 -6.62 7.08 8.63
C ALA A 115 -7.90 7.33 9.42
N SER A 116 -7.80 7.33 10.75
CA SER A 116 -8.94 7.62 11.64
C SER A 116 -9.21 9.11 11.80
N TYR A 117 -8.35 9.99 11.27
CA TYR A 117 -8.44 11.44 11.43
C TYR A 117 -9.02 12.16 10.19
N LYS A 118 -9.79 13.23 10.42
CA LYS A 118 -10.31 14.13 9.38
C LYS A 118 -9.13 14.69 8.55
N LYS A 119 -9.28 14.72 7.22
CA LYS A 119 -8.26 15.22 6.27
C LYS A 119 -7.62 16.52 6.79
N LYS A 120 -6.30 16.54 7.01
CA LYS A 120 -5.57 17.82 7.06
C LYS A 120 -5.43 18.33 5.62
N PRO A 121 -5.61 19.65 5.38
CA PRO A 121 -5.49 20.21 4.04
C PRO A 121 -4.07 20.02 3.47
N PRO A 122 -3.91 20.04 2.14
CA PRO A 122 -2.62 19.92 1.48
C PRO A 122 -1.62 20.98 1.98
N LEU A 123 -0.35 20.60 2.15
CA LEU A 123 0.73 21.43 2.66
C LEU A 123 1.06 22.66 1.78
N ASP A 124 0.47 22.77 0.58
CA ASP A 124 0.61 23.93 -0.33
C ASP A 124 -0.09 25.22 0.14
N LYS A 125 -0.75 25.21 1.31
CA LYS A 125 -1.43 26.40 1.86
C LYS A 125 -0.94 26.85 3.23
N ILE A 126 0.27 26.45 3.64
CA ILE A 126 0.95 27.14 4.74
C ILE A 126 1.78 28.24 4.08
N ASN A 127 1.13 29.36 3.78
CA ASN A 127 1.81 30.57 3.35
C ASN A 127 2.66 31.06 4.55
N ASP A 128 3.97 31.12 4.36
CA ASP A 128 5.00 31.65 5.28
C ASP A 128 4.78 33.15 5.63
N LYS A 129 3.63 33.50 6.23
CA LYS A 129 3.35 34.88 6.66
C LYS A 129 2.97 35.07 8.13
N GLU A 130 2.93 34.02 8.95
CA GLU A 130 2.70 34.15 10.41
C GLU A 130 3.92 33.78 11.28
N ALA A 131 5.12 33.75 10.70
CA ALA A 131 6.38 33.64 11.45
C ALA A 131 7.09 35.00 11.58
N LEU A 132 6.39 36.07 11.96
CA LEU A 132 7.01 37.27 12.54
C LEU A 132 5.96 38.18 13.22
N LYS A 133 5.42 37.73 14.37
CA LYS A 133 4.82 38.62 15.36
C LYS A 133 4.90 37.99 16.75
N LYS A 134 6.10 38.03 17.32
CA LYS A 134 6.32 38.19 18.75
C LYS A 134 7.36 39.28 18.93
#